data_AF-A0A1A0J1P6-F1
#
_entry.id   AF-A0A1A0J1P6-F1
#
_cell.length_a   1.000
_cell.length_b   1.000
_cell.length_c   1.000
_cell.angle_alpha   90.00
_cell.angle_beta   90.00
_cell.angle_gamma   90.00
#
_symmetry.space_group_name_H-M   'P 1'
#
loop_
_entity.id
_entity.type
_entity.pdbx_description
1 polymer ?
#
loop_
_entity_poly.entity_id
_entity_poly.type
_entity_poly.pdbx_seq_one_letter_code
_entity_poly.pdbx_strand_id
1 'polypeptide(L)'
;MSISLAAVTFDCRDAAALANFYAQLLERQVDADANEYFASIGRGDDRGPGLMFIQVPDKTPGKNVVHLDLSAPDWRAQIERAVSLGAKHIGDFDEYGVQWVTLADPEGNLFDIAHQH
;
A
#
# COMPACT_ATOMS: atom_id res chain seq x y z
N MET A 1 7.50 -7.05 -28.90
CA MET A 1 7.34 -7.17 -27.45
C MET A 1 6.85 -5.83 -26.92
N SER A 2 5.81 -5.82 -26.11
CA SER A 2 5.28 -4.60 -25.46
C SER A 2 5.74 -4.55 -24.01
N ILE A 3 5.88 -3.33 -23.47
CA ILE A 3 6.10 -3.10 -22.04
C ILE A 3 4.82 -3.44 -21.25
N SER A 4 4.97 -3.96 -20.04
CA SER A 4 3.88 -4.18 -19.08
C SER A 4 4.25 -3.62 -17.71
N LEU A 5 3.25 -3.26 -16.91
CA LEU A 5 3.45 -2.84 -15.52
C LEU A 5 3.72 -4.08 -14.66
N ALA A 6 4.89 -4.13 -14.03
CA ALA A 6 5.27 -5.25 -13.17
C ALA A 6 4.86 -5.04 -11.70
N ALA A 7 5.19 -3.86 -11.15
CA ALA A 7 4.90 -3.53 -9.76
C ALA A 7 4.89 -2.01 -9.53
N VAL A 8 4.28 -1.59 -8.43
CA VAL A 8 4.52 -0.30 -7.79
C VAL A 8 5.57 -0.50 -6.70
N THR A 9 6.66 0.26 -6.75
CA THR A 9 7.81 0.09 -5.86
C THR A 9 7.91 1.24 -4.86
N PHE A 10 8.12 0.92 -3.59
CA PHE A 10 8.32 1.85 -2.49
C PHE A 10 9.74 1.73 -1.94
N ASP A 11 10.41 2.87 -1.83
CA ASP A 11 11.58 3.00 -0.97
C ASP A 11 11.09 3.05 0.48
N CYS A 12 11.71 2.24 1.33
CA CYS A 12 11.29 2.08 2.72
C CYS A 12 12.50 1.84 3.64
N ARG A 13 12.35 2.08 4.93
CA ARG A 13 13.37 1.77 5.94
C ARG A 13 13.34 0.30 6.34
N ASP A 14 12.16 -0.32 6.32
CA ASP A 14 11.95 -1.71 6.68
C ASP A 14 11.03 -2.41 5.66
N ALA A 15 11.65 -3.10 4.70
CA ALA A 15 10.93 -3.79 3.64
C ALA A 15 10.02 -4.91 4.17
N ALA A 16 10.46 -5.62 5.21
CA ALA A 16 9.69 -6.72 5.78
C ALA A 16 8.47 -6.22 6.55
N ALA A 17 8.62 -5.17 7.37
CA ALA A 17 7.51 -4.57 8.09
C ALA A 17 6.46 -4.03 7.11
N LEU A 18 6.89 -3.33 6.06
CA LEU A 18 5.97 -2.72 5.11
C LEU A 18 5.26 -3.76 4.22
N ALA A 19 5.99 -4.79 3.78
CA ALA A 19 5.39 -5.91 3.05
C ALA A 19 4.34 -6.64 3.90
N ASN A 20 4.62 -6.89 5.19
CA ASN A 20 3.67 -7.54 6.09
C ASN A 20 2.43 -6.69 6.35
N PHE A 21 2.58 -5.36 6.42
CA PHE A 21 1.44 -4.43 6.52
C PHE A 21 0.54 -4.57 5.30
N TYR A 22 1.09 -4.43 4.09
CA TYR A 22 0.28 -4.51 2.86
C TYR A 22 -0.23 -5.92 2.54
N ALA A 23 0.52 -6.97 2.88
CA ALA A 23 0.07 -8.36 2.79
C ALA A 23 -1.21 -8.57 3.62
N GLN A 24 -1.20 -8.10 4.87
CA GLN A 24 -2.35 -8.19 5.75
C GLN A 24 -3.49 -7.26 5.30
N LEU A 25 -3.19 -6.04 4.84
CA LEU A 25 -4.23 -5.10 4.40
C LEU A 25 -4.95 -5.58 3.14
N LEU A 26 -4.20 -6.05 2.14
CA LEU A 26 -4.73 -6.45 0.83
C LEU A 26 -5.08 -7.93 0.74
N GLU A 27 -4.91 -8.68 1.83
CA GLU A 27 -5.13 -10.13 1.88
C GLU A 27 -4.34 -10.85 0.80
N ARG A 28 -3.05 -10.51 0.71
CA ARG A 28 -2.06 -11.15 -0.17
C ARG A 28 -0.97 -11.77 0.70
N GLN A 29 -0.23 -12.69 0.13
CA GLN A 29 0.94 -13.28 0.80
C GLN A 29 2.19 -12.48 0.44
N VAL A 30 3.14 -12.43 1.37
CA VAL A 30 4.51 -12.02 1.05
C VAL A 30 5.13 -13.07 0.14
N ASP A 31 5.75 -12.62 -0.95
CA ASP A 31 6.38 -13.51 -1.91
C ASP A 31 7.59 -14.23 -1.28
N ALA A 32 7.83 -15.47 -1.71
CA ALA A 32 8.76 -16.38 -1.04
C ALA A 32 10.23 -15.94 -1.06
N ASP A 33 10.61 -15.01 -1.94
CA ASP A 33 11.98 -14.51 -2.09
C ASP A 33 12.29 -13.26 -1.25
N ALA A 34 11.37 -12.83 -0.39
CA ALA A 34 11.57 -11.71 0.52
C ALA A 34 12.76 -11.92 1.48
N ASN A 35 13.47 -10.83 1.77
CA ASN A 35 14.58 -10.75 2.71
C ASN A 35 14.70 -9.33 3.30
N GLU A 36 15.78 -9.05 4.04
CA GLU A 36 15.98 -7.77 4.72
C GLU A 36 16.10 -6.56 3.77
N TYR A 37 16.58 -6.77 2.53
CA TYR A 37 16.80 -5.69 1.55
C TYR A 37 15.59 -5.45 0.65
N PHE A 38 14.77 -6.47 0.42
CA PHE A 38 13.57 -6.36 -0.40
C PHE A 38 12.49 -7.35 0.01
N ALA A 39 11.23 -6.95 -0.17
CA ALA A 39 10.08 -7.82 -0.05
C ALA A 39 9.00 -7.40 -1.05
N SER A 40 8.10 -8.30 -1.43
CA SER A 40 6.99 -7.99 -2.33
C SER A 40 5.75 -8.79 -2.00
N ILE A 41 4.61 -8.35 -2.54
CA ILE A 41 3.35 -9.10 -2.49
C ILE A 41 2.74 -9.22 -3.88
N GLY A 42 2.22 -10.42 -4.17
CA GLY A 42 1.41 -10.74 -5.32
C GLY A 42 2.09 -10.52 -6.67
N ARG A 43 3.39 -10.83 -6.73
CA ARG A 43 4.07 -10.97 -8.01
C ARG A 43 3.42 -12.10 -8.82
N GLY A 44 2.88 -11.75 -9.98
CA GLY A 44 2.34 -12.71 -10.95
C GLY A 44 0.94 -13.24 -10.61
N ASP A 45 0.24 -12.64 -9.64
CA ASP A 45 -1.20 -12.88 -9.49
C ASP A 45 -2.03 -12.02 -10.48
N ASP A 46 -3.34 -12.26 -10.51
CA ASP A 46 -4.30 -11.57 -11.38
C ASP A 46 -5.03 -10.41 -10.69
N ARG A 47 -4.61 -10.03 -9.47
CA ARG A 47 -5.27 -9.01 -8.62
C ARG A 47 -4.69 -7.61 -8.81
N GLY A 48 -3.89 -7.40 -9.86
CA GLY A 48 -3.28 -6.12 -10.20
C GLY A 48 -1.75 -6.14 -10.11
N PRO A 49 -1.08 -4.98 -10.20
CA PRO A 49 0.37 -4.94 -10.05
C PRO A 49 0.80 -5.47 -8.67
N GLY A 50 1.97 -6.09 -8.63
CA GLY A 50 2.61 -6.38 -7.34
C GLY A 50 2.94 -5.07 -6.61
N LEU A 51 3.05 -5.14 -5.29
CA LEU A 51 3.73 -4.09 -4.52
C LEU A 51 5.12 -4.61 -4.15
N MET A 52 6.14 -3.78 -4.35
CA MET A 52 7.53 -4.11 -4.03
C MET A 52 8.08 -3.06 -3.06
N PHE A 53 8.81 -3.52 -2.06
CA PHE A 53 9.36 -2.70 -0.99
C PHE A 53 10.87 -2.91 -0.99
N ILE A 54 11.64 -1.83 -1.15
CA ILE A 54 13.10 -1.86 -1.21
C ILE A 54 13.64 -1.08 -0.02
N GLN A 55 14.54 -1.70 0.74
CA GLN A 55 15.20 -1.04 1.85
C GLN A 55 16.16 0.03 1.32
N VAL A 56 15.89 1.29 1.67
CA VAL A 56 16.71 2.47 1.38
C VAL A 56 16.92 3.24 2.69
N PRO A 57 18.06 3.04 3.39
CA PRO A 57 18.32 3.66 4.69
C PRO A 57 18.22 5.18 4.67
N ASP A 58 18.75 5.79 3.59
CA ASP A 58 18.72 7.23 3.33
C ASP A 58 17.61 7.60 2.34
N LYS A 59 16.37 7.19 2.64
CA LYS A 59 15.20 7.52 1.81
C LYS A 59 15.10 9.04 1.60
N THR A 60 14.89 9.46 0.35
CA THR A 60 14.70 10.86 0.00
C THR A 60 13.56 11.47 0.82
N PRO A 61 13.81 12.54 1.59
CA PRO A 61 12.79 13.16 2.42
C PRO A 61 11.76 13.90 1.57
N GLY A 62 10.48 13.81 1.94
CA GLY A 62 9.39 14.48 1.24
C GLY A 62 8.08 13.69 1.30
N LYS A 63 7.03 14.24 0.68
CA LYS A 63 5.76 13.50 0.48
C LYS A 63 6.06 12.28 -0.39
N ASN A 64 5.46 11.13 -0.06
CA ASN A 64 5.50 9.98 -0.95
C ASN A 64 4.97 10.40 -2.33
N VAL A 65 5.76 10.17 -3.38
CA VAL A 65 5.42 10.63 -4.75
C VAL A 65 4.35 9.76 -5.41
N VAL A 66 4.11 8.57 -4.85
CA VAL A 66 3.04 7.66 -5.23
C VAL A 66 1.98 7.68 -4.15
N HIS A 67 0.73 7.86 -4.56
CA HIS A 67 -0.46 7.76 -3.73
C HIS A 67 -1.23 6.55 -4.23
N LEU A 68 -1.49 5.57 -3.36
CA LEU A 68 -2.26 4.37 -3.73
C LEU A 68 -3.74 4.61 -3.44
N ASP A 69 -4.59 4.42 -4.44
CA ASP A 69 -6.04 4.47 -4.30
C ASP A 69 -6.60 3.04 -4.25
N LEU A 70 -7.08 2.64 -3.08
CA LEU A 70 -7.70 1.34 -2.84
C LEU A 70 -9.22 1.51 -2.77
N SER A 71 -9.95 0.49 -3.19
CA SER A 71 -11.41 0.49 -3.06
C SER A 71 -11.94 -0.86 -2.63
N ALA A 72 -13.03 -0.84 -1.87
CA ALA A 72 -13.73 -2.03 -1.43
C ALA A 72 -15.23 -1.72 -1.23
N PRO A 73 -16.14 -2.70 -1.41
CA PRO A 73 -17.55 -2.51 -1.05
C PRO A 73 -17.73 -2.16 0.44
N ASP A 74 -16.94 -2.78 1.31
CA ASP A 74 -16.93 -2.62 2.76
C ASP A 74 -15.82 -1.66 3.23
N TRP A 75 -15.54 -0.61 2.46
CA TRP A 75 -14.42 0.31 2.66
C TRP A 75 -14.23 0.82 4.09
N ARG A 76 -15.32 1.08 4.85
CA ARG A 76 -15.25 1.47 6.27
C ARG A 76 -14.62 0.41 7.16
N ALA A 77 -14.92 -0.86 6.94
CA ALA A 77 -14.28 -1.97 7.66
C ALA A 77 -12.79 -2.10 7.26
N GLN A 78 -12.47 -1.82 6.00
CA GLN A 78 -11.06 -1.83 5.54
C GLN A 78 -10.25 -0.67 6.12
N ILE A 79 -10.86 0.48 6.39
CA ILE A 79 -10.24 1.59 7.15
C ILE A 79 -9.92 1.14 8.57
N GLU A 80 -10.87 0.53 9.28
CA GLU A 80 -10.66 0.01 10.64
C GLU A 80 -9.53 -1.04 10.66
N ARG A 81 -9.53 -1.96 9.68
CA ARG A 81 -8.45 -2.93 9.47
C ARG A 81 -7.11 -2.24 9.29
N ALA A 82 -7.01 -1.28 8.38
CA ALA A 82 -5.77 -0.55 8.12
C ALA A 82 -5.24 0.10 9.40
N VAL A 83 -6.10 0.77 10.17
CA VAL A 83 -5.71 1.39 11.45
C VAL A 83 -5.24 0.35 12.46
N SER A 84 -5.93 -0.79 12.58
CA SER A 84 -5.51 -1.89 13.47
C SER A 84 -4.15 -2.51 13.10
N LEU A 85 -3.77 -2.43 11.82
CA LEU A 85 -2.49 -2.90 11.30
C LEU A 85 -1.37 -1.85 11.46
N GLY A 86 -1.67 -0.67 11.99
CA GLY A 86 -0.70 0.39 12.26
C GLY A 86 -0.76 1.57 11.30
N ALA A 87 -1.76 1.65 10.41
CA ALA A 87 -1.98 2.86 9.63
C ALA A 87 -2.48 4.01 10.51
N LYS A 88 -2.07 5.23 10.16
CA LYS A 88 -2.58 6.45 10.80
C LYS A 88 -3.68 7.07 9.94
N HIS A 89 -4.86 7.30 10.51
CA HIS A 89 -5.91 8.07 9.85
C HIS A 89 -5.47 9.54 9.70
N ILE A 90 -5.52 10.08 8.48
CA ILE A 90 -5.14 11.47 8.14
C ILE A 90 -6.36 12.36 7.93
N GLY A 91 -7.40 11.89 7.23
CA GLY A 91 -8.65 12.63 7.11
C GLY A 91 -9.69 11.95 6.23
N ASP A 92 -10.94 12.36 6.43
CA ASP A 92 -12.12 11.95 5.67
C ASP A 92 -12.46 13.00 4.59
N PHE A 93 -12.82 12.55 3.40
CA PHE A 93 -13.15 13.40 2.26
C PHE A 93 -14.44 12.93 1.58
N ASP A 94 -15.21 13.90 1.08
CA ASP A 94 -16.45 13.71 0.32
C ASP A 94 -16.50 14.79 -0.77
N GLU A 95 -16.02 14.44 -1.97
CA GLU A 95 -15.91 15.36 -3.10
C GLU A 95 -16.32 14.67 -4.40
N TYR A 96 -16.97 15.41 -5.29
CA TYR A 96 -17.38 14.93 -6.63
C TYR A 96 -18.19 13.62 -6.63
N GLY A 97 -18.91 13.34 -5.54
CA GLY A 97 -19.70 12.11 -5.39
C GLY A 97 -18.88 10.88 -5.00
N VAL A 98 -17.63 11.06 -4.57
CA VAL A 98 -16.75 10.00 -4.07
C VAL A 98 -16.44 10.28 -2.61
N GLN A 99 -16.56 9.24 -1.76
CA GLN A 99 -16.14 9.26 -0.36
C GLN A 99 -14.89 8.41 -0.20
N TRP A 100 -13.87 8.98 0.44
CA TRP A 100 -12.64 8.27 0.75
C TRP A 100 -12.03 8.74 2.07
N VAL A 101 -11.16 7.91 2.63
CA VAL A 101 -10.32 8.25 3.77
C VAL A 101 -8.86 8.14 3.35
N THR A 102 -8.10 9.20 3.63
CA THR A 102 -6.63 9.17 3.52
C THR A 102 -6.03 8.62 4.80
N LEU A 103 -5.15 7.64 4.63
CA LEU A 103 -4.33 7.06 5.70
C LEU A 103 -2.84 7.21 5.37
N ALA A 104 -2.01 7.08 6.38
CA ALA A 104 -0.58 6.89 6.24
C ALA A 104 -0.20 5.48 6.70
N ASP A 105 0.60 4.77 5.92
CA ASP A 105 1.17 3.48 6.32
C ASP A 105 2.20 3.66 7.46
N PRO A 106 2.78 2.57 8.01
CA PRO A 106 3.76 2.67 9.10
C PRO A 106 5.01 3.52 8.80
N GLU A 107 5.31 3.78 7.52
CA GLU A 107 6.43 4.61 7.08
C GLU A 107 6.02 6.04 6.68
N GLY A 108 4.73 6.37 6.81
CA GLY A 108 4.20 7.69 6.49
C GLY A 108 3.81 7.88 5.02
N ASN A 109 3.79 6.81 4.21
CA ASN A 109 3.32 6.90 2.83
C ASN A 109 1.80 7.01 2.80
N LEU A 110 1.27 7.96 2.03
CA LEU A 110 -0.17 8.19 1.96
C LEU A 110 -0.84 7.23 0.96
N PHE A 111 -2.02 6.75 1.35
CA PHE A 111 -2.91 5.96 0.50
C PHE A 111 -4.36 6.24 0.90
N ASP A 112 -5.28 6.01 -0.03
CA ASP A 112 -6.71 6.19 0.17
C ASP A 112 -7.44 4.85 0.18
N ILE A 113 -8.51 4.79 0.96
CA ILE A 113 -9.53 3.75 0.85
C ILE A 113 -10.87 4.43 0.55
N ALA A 114 -11.44 4.12 -0.59
CA ALA A 114 -12.71 4.68 -1.07
C ALA A 114 -13.80 3.61 -1.18
N HIS A 115 -15.06 4.06 -1.15
CA HIS A 115 -16.15 3.23 -1.65
C HIS A 115 -15.93 2.93 -3.13
N GLN A 116 -16.15 1.68 -3.54
CA GLN A 116 -15.96 1.23 -4.93
C GLN A 116 -16.55 2.23 -5.95
N HIS A 117 -15.70 2.64 -6.91
CA HIS A 117 -16.06 3.48 -8.05
C HIS A 117 -17.00 2.78 -9.03
#